data_AF-A0A4E0QJ29-F1
#
_entry.id   AF-A0A4E0QJ29-F1
#
_cell.length_a   1.000
_cell.length_b   1.000
_cell.length_c   1.000
_cell.angle_alpha   90.00
_cell.angle_beta   90.00
_cell.angle_gamma   90.00
#
_symmetry.space_group_name_H-M   'P 1'
#
loop_
_entity.id
_entity.type
_entity.pdbx_description
1 polymer ?
#
loop_
_entity_poly.entity_id
_entity_poly.type
_entity_poly.pdbx_seq_one_letter_code
_entity_poly.pdbx_strand_id
1 'polypeptide(L)'
;LLEERTNRRYRQIENFSGLGDNSQIADRFAKFTVENIFPSVKIGKQFGDTYLKRADVSIFHQRLYSEFKDTSAQYYNLGIQSNWHLTNFYTIDATLSLGFARAWDQAGDSYDEFFLYIKLFRN
;
A
#
# COMPACT_ATOMS: atom_id res chain seq x y z
N LEU A 1 -4.16 18.69 -4.02
CA LEU A 1 -5.17 17.92 -4.80
C LEU A 1 -4.85 16.42 -4.96
N LEU A 2 -3.60 15.94 -4.77
CA LEU A 2 -3.24 14.53 -4.98
C LEU A 2 -2.90 13.72 -3.71
N GLU A 3 -2.76 14.37 -2.56
CA GLU A 3 -2.23 13.73 -1.34
C GLU A 3 -3.31 13.16 -0.40
N GLU A 4 -4.51 13.74 -0.40
CA GLU A 4 -5.58 13.40 0.55
C GLU A 4 -6.33 12.07 0.27
N ARG A 5 -6.17 11.48 -0.93
CA ARG A 5 -7.07 10.44 -1.44
C ARG A 5 -6.48 9.04 -1.59
N THR A 6 -5.18 8.86 -1.39
CA THR A 6 -4.56 7.56 -1.66
C THR A 6 -4.61 6.68 -0.42
N ASN A 7 -5.64 5.82 -0.34
CA ASN A 7 -5.66 4.65 0.54
C ASN A 7 -4.67 3.59 0.01
N ARG A 8 -3.48 3.96 -0.45
CA ARG A 8 -2.48 3.06 -1.06
C ARG A 8 -1.10 3.51 -0.59
N ARG A 9 -0.64 2.94 0.52
CA ARG A 9 0.64 3.31 1.17
C ARG A 9 1.83 3.13 0.23
N TYR A 10 1.81 2.13 -0.63
CA TYR A 10 2.89 1.85 -1.58
C TYR A 10 3.18 3.01 -2.55
N ARG A 11 2.22 3.92 -2.78
CA ARG A 11 2.44 5.11 -3.64
C ARG A 11 3.24 6.22 -2.97
N GLN A 12 3.34 6.24 -1.64
CA GLN A 12 4.09 7.27 -0.91
C GLN A 12 5.56 7.16 -1.24
N ILE A 13 6.24 8.27 -1.56
CA ILE A 13 7.63 8.26 -2.06
C ILE A 13 8.59 7.62 -1.05
N GLU A 14 8.39 7.90 0.23
CA GLU A 14 9.20 7.43 1.36
C GLU A 14 8.96 5.96 1.71
N ASN A 15 7.88 5.35 1.20
CA ASN A 15 7.55 3.97 1.50
C ASN A 15 7.95 3.03 0.35
N PHE A 16 8.68 1.97 0.68
CA PHE A 16 8.93 0.84 -0.21
C PHE A 16 8.47 -0.46 0.45
N SER A 17 7.30 -0.93 0.03
CA SER A 17 6.66 -2.08 0.68
C SER A 17 7.53 -3.34 0.54
N GLY A 18 7.65 -4.10 1.63
CA GLY A 18 8.51 -5.27 1.75
C GLY A 18 9.81 -4.99 2.51
N LEU A 19 10.33 -3.75 2.51
CA LEU A 19 11.56 -3.41 3.25
C LEU A 19 11.31 -2.93 4.70
N GLY A 20 10.04 -2.81 5.11
CA GLY A 20 9.63 -2.29 6.41
C GLY A 20 9.87 -0.78 6.55
N ASP A 21 9.38 -0.19 7.65
CA ASP A 21 9.34 1.27 7.84
C ASP A 21 10.74 1.93 8.09
N ASN A 22 11.87 1.19 8.13
CA ASN A 22 13.13 1.74 8.69
C ASN A 22 14.48 1.17 8.18
N SER A 23 14.57 0.49 7.03
CA SER A 23 15.80 -0.27 6.75
C SER A 23 16.85 0.36 5.83
N GLN A 24 16.58 1.46 5.09
CA GLN A 24 17.53 1.95 4.08
C GLN A 24 17.72 3.46 4.09
N ILE A 25 18.95 3.90 4.43
CA ILE A 25 19.40 5.28 4.31
C ILE A 25 20.04 5.44 2.93
N ALA A 26 19.58 6.42 2.16
CA ALA A 26 20.04 6.71 0.81
C ALA A 26 20.28 8.21 0.65
N ASP A 27 21.38 8.59 -0.02
CA ASP A 27 21.62 10.00 -0.38
C ASP A 27 20.84 10.38 -1.63
N ARG A 28 20.68 9.41 -2.55
CA ARG A 28 19.89 9.54 -3.77
C ARG A 28 19.13 8.25 -4.02
N PHE A 29 17.87 8.38 -4.42
CA PHE A 29 17.07 7.22 -4.80
C PHE A 29 16.15 7.54 -5.98
N ALA A 30 15.87 6.52 -6.78
CA ALA A 30 14.87 6.56 -7.83
C ALA A 30 13.90 5.39 -7.62
N LYS A 31 12.60 5.71 -7.53
CA LYS A 31 11.55 4.72 -7.36
C LYS A 31 10.64 4.68 -8.57
N PHE A 32 10.50 3.50 -9.13
CA PHE A 32 9.54 3.20 -10.20
C PHE A 32 8.43 2.33 -9.62
N THR A 33 7.19 2.60 -10.01
CA THR A 33 6.02 1.85 -9.55
C THR A 33 5.10 1.60 -10.73
N VAL A 34 4.76 0.34 -10.94
CA VAL A 34 3.72 -0.12 -11.85
C VAL A 34 2.62 -0.71 -11.01
N GLU A 35 1.39 -0.32 -11.27
CA GLU A 35 0.24 -0.84 -10.55
C GLU A 35 -0.88 -1.22 -11.51
N ASN A 36 -1.61 -2.25 -11.13
CA ASN A 36 -2.86 -2.62 -11.75
C ASN A 36 -3.98 -2.48 -10.71
N ILE A 37 -4.95 -1.63 -11.02
CA ILE A 37 -6.10 -1.37 -10.16
C ILE A 37 -7.28 -2.10 -10.78
N PHE A 38 -7.77 -3.13 -10.09
CA PHE A 38 -8.93 -3.87 -10.54
C PHE A 38 -10.21 -3.05 -10.33
N PRO A 39 -11.24 -3.26 -11.16
CA PRO A 39 -12.56 -2.65 -10.95
C PRO A 39 -13.09 -2.93 -9.54
N SER A 40 -13.67 -1.90 -8.91
CA SER A 40 -14.29 -2.01 -7.60
C SER A 40 -15.45 -3.02 -7.61
N VAL A 41 -15.44 -3.96 -6.67
CA VAL A 41 -16.56 -4.90 -6.45
C VAL A 41 -17.54 -4.27 -5.48
N LYS A 42 -18.78 -4.03 -5.92
CA LYS A 42 -19.87 -3.57 -5.05
C LYS A 42 -20.43 -4.78 -4.30
N ILE A 43 -20.35 -4.75 -2.97
CA ILE A 43 -20.79 -5.86 -2.12
C ILE A 43 -22.17 -5.55 -1.53
N GLY A 44 -22.41 -4.30 -1.14
CA GLY A 44 -23.70 -3.83 -0.66
C GLY A 44 -24.27 -4.59 0.55
N LYS A 45 -23.41 -5.13 1.41
CA LYS A 45 -23.82 -6.01 2.52
C LYS A 45 -23.83 -5.25 3.85
N GLN A 46 -24.93 -5.35 4.57
CA GLN A 46 -25.09 -4.77 5.91
C GLN A 46 -24.70 -5.80 6.98
N PHE A 47 -23.98 -5.33 8.00
CA PHE A 47 -23.60 -6.08 9.20
C PHE A 47 -23.89 -5.23 10.43
N GLY A 48 -25.04 -5.46 11.06
CA GLY A 48 -25.52 -4.66 12.19
C GLY A 48 -25.58 -3.19 11.79
N ASP A 49 -24.83 -2.36 12.51
CA ASP A 49 -24.77 -0.91 12.31
C ASP A 49 -23.81 -0.43 11.20
N THR A 50 -23.14 -1.37 10.53
CA THR A 50 -22.11 -1.08 9.53
C THR A 50 -22.51 -1.62 8.17
N TYR A 51 -22.26 -0.84 7.13
CA TYR A 51 -22.55 -1.17 5.75
C TYR A 51 -21.26 -1.28 4.94
N LEU A 52 -20.99 -2.46 4.38
CA LEU A 52 -19.87 -2.68 3.46
C LEU A 52 -20.32 -2.30 2.05
N LYS A 53 -19.87 -1.13 1.58
CA LYS A 53 -20.25 -0.58 0.27
C LYS A 53 -19.57 -1.31 -0.87
N ARG A 54 -18.23 -1.36 -0.83
CA ARG A 54 -17.38 -1.90 -1.90
C ARG A 54 -16.05 -2.41 -1.37
N ALA A 55 -15.42 -3.26 -2.17
CA ALA A 55 -14.02 -3.63 -2.02
C ALA A 55 -13.26 -3.30 -3.30
N ASP A 56 -12.07 -2.74 -3.15
CA ASP A 56 -11.12 -2.51 -4.24
C ASP A 56 -9.91 -3.42 -4.05
N VAL A 57 -9.39 -3.96 -5.14
CA VAL A 57 -8.15 -4.76 -5.13
C VAL A 57 -7.16 -4.14 -6.10
N SER A 58 -5.90 -4.13 -5.72
CA SER A 58 -4.80 -3.67 -6.58
C SER A 58 -3.58 -4.55 -6.40
N ILE A 59 -2.90 -4.84 -7.50
CA ILE A 59 -1.57 -5.46 -7.50
C ILE A 59 -0.57 -4.38 -7.91
N PHE A 60 0.59 -4.36 -7.29
CA PHE A 60 1.64 -3.40 -7.58
C PHE A 60 3.00 -4.06 -7.60
N HIS A 61 3.88 -3.49 -8.40
CA HIS A 61 5.28 -3.85 -8.52
C HIS A 61 6.10 -2.56 -8.46
N GLN A 62 7.15 -2.55 -7.65
CA GLN A 62 8.01 -1.40 -7.46
C GLN A 62 9.45 -1.80 -7.64
N ARG A 63 10.25 -0.86 -8.15
CA ARG A 63 11.69 -0.98 -8.23
C ARG A 63 12.32 0.26 -7.62
N LEU A 64 13.23 0.05 -6.68
CA LEU A 64 13.98 1.10 -6.00
C LEU A 64 15.45 0.95 -6.37
N TYR A 65 15.99 2.02 -6.92
CA TYR A 65 17.43 2.21 -7.04
C TYR A 65 17.84 3.18 -5.95
N SER A 66 18.81 2.78 -5.15
CA SER A 66 19.32 3.56 -4.02
C SER A 66 20.84 3.65 -4.13
N GLU A 67 21.36 4.86 -3.99
CA GLU A 67 22.79 5.12 -3.90
C GLU A 67 23.10 5.70 -2.52
N PHE A 68 24.05 5.06 -1.83
CA PHE A 68 24.57 5.55 -0.55
C PHE A 68 26.09 5.49 -0.56
N LYS A 69 26.73 6.66 -0.50
CA LYS A 69 28.19 6.84 -0.66
C LYS A 69 28.75 6.16 -1.91
N ASP A 70 29.24 4.92 -1.78
CA ASP A 70 29.90 4.12 -2.83
C ASP A 70 29.19 2.77 -3.09
N THR A 71 28.05 2.52 -2.43
CA THR A 71 27.28 1.29 -2.59
C THR A 71 25.96 1.61 -3.28
N SER A 72 25.73 1.00 -4.44
CA SER A 72 24.42 0.99 -5.09
C SER A 72 23.63 -0.23 -4.63
N ALA A 73 22.41 -0.02 -4.15
CA ALA A 73 21.47 -1.08 -3.81
C ALA A 73 20.25 -1.03 -4.75
N GLN A 74 19.79 -2.20 -5.18
CA GLN A 74 18.61 -2.32 -6.02
C GLN A 74 17.61 -3.27 -5.38
N TYR A 75 16.40 -2.79 -5.21
CA TYR A 75 15.30 -3.56 -4.67
C TYR A 75 14.17 -3.64 -5.68
N TYR A 76 13.49 -4.77 -5.71
CA TYR A 76 12.23 -4.92 -6.43
C TYR A 76 11.22 -5.57 -5.52
N ASN A 77 9.95 -5.23 -5.67
CA ASN A 77 8.88 -5.82 -4.86
C ASN A 77 7.71 -6.26 -5.71
N LEU A 78 6.90 -7.16 -5.17
CA LEU A 78 5.60 -7.49 -5.70
C LEU A 78 4.62 -7.53 -4.54
N GLY A 79 3.52 -6.80 -4.66
CA GLY A 79 2.53 -6.71 -3.62
C GLY A 79 1.10 -6.66 -4.13
N ILE A 80 0.20 -6.96 -3.21
CA ILE A 80 -1.24 -6.90 -3.40
C ILE A 80 -1.84 -6.11 -2.24
N GLN A 81 -2.86 -5.33 -2.53
CA GLN A 81 -3.59 -4.56 -1.55
C GLN A 81 -5.09 -4.66 -1.80
N SER A 82 -5.86 -4.80 -0.73
CA SER A 82 -7.31 -4.81 -0.70
C SER A 82 -7.83 -3.70 0.21
N ASN A 83 -8.78 -2.91 -0.30
CA ASN A 83 -9.40 -1.79 0.41
C ASN A 83 -10.89 -2.02 0.57
N TRP A 84 -11.37 -2.07 1.79
CA TRP A 84 -12.75 -2.34 2.17
C TRP A 84 -13.37 -1.03 2.65
N HIS A 85 -14.41 -0.56 1.95
CA HIS A 85 -15.07 0.71 2.27
C HIS A 85 -16.33 0.43 3.07
N LEU A 86 -16.29 0.84 4.34
CA LEU A 86 -17.36 0.68 5.30
C LEU A 86 -18.01 2.03 5.61
N THR A 87 -19.29 2.02 5.92
CA THR A 87 -20.02 3.20 6.40
C THR A 87 -20.89 2.77 7.57
N ASN A 88 -20.83 3.49 8.68
CA ASN A 88 -21.71 3.24 9.83
C ASN A 88 -22.90 4.21 9.83
N PHE A 89 -24.00 3.85 10.50
CA PHE A 89 -25.19 4.73 10.68
C PHE A 89 -24.87 6.08 11.32
N TYR A 90 -23.82 6.17 12.14
CA TYR A 90 -23.32 7.46 12.66
C TYR A 90 -22.60 8.33 11.61
N THR A 91 -22.74 8.02 10.32
CA THR A 91 -22.17 8.74 9.16
C THR A 91 -20.63 8.76 9.15
N ILE A 92 -20.00 7.81 9.84
CA ILE A 92 -18.55 7.63 9.79
C ILE A 92 -18.24 6.73 8.59
N ASP A 93 -17.54 7.29 7.61
CA ASP A 93 -16.97 6.52 6.51
C ASP A 93 -15.60 5.98 6.96
N ALA A 94 -15.37 4.69 6.78
CA ALA A 94 -14.12 4.05 7.14
C ALA A 94 -13.57 3.25 5.95
N THR A 95 -12.26 3.26 5.77
CA THR A 95 -11.58 2.32 4.87
C THR A 95 -10.68 1.42 5.69
N LEU A 96 -10.93 0.12 5.64
CA LEU A 96 -10.02 -0.90 6.11
C LEU A 96 -9.14 -1.35 4.94
N SER A 97 -7.84 -1.18 5.08
CA SER A 97 -6.86 -1.52 4.05
C SER A 97 -5.93 -2.61 4.55
N LEU A 98 -5.86 -3.68 3.76
CA LEU A 98 -5.03 -4.84 4.00
C LEU A 98 -4.08 -4.99 2.82
N GLY A 99 -2.81 -5.25 3.07
CA GLY A 99 -1.88 -5.54 1.99
C GLY A 99 -0.72 -6.41 2.42
N PHE A 100 -0.12 -7.00 1.40
CA PHE A 100 1.03 -7.87 1.51
C PHE A 100 2.00 -7.50 0.39
N ALA A 101 3.27 -7.39 0.70
CA ALA A 101 4.33 -7.16 -0.26
C ALA A 101 5.54 -8.03 0.07
N ARG A 102 6.14 -8.60 -0.97
CA ARG A 102 7.44 -9.25 -0.89
C ARG A 102 8.45 -8.41 -1.66
N ALA A 103 9.53 -8.03 -1.01
CA ALA A 103 10.68 -7.36 -1.62
C ALA A 103 11.85 -8.33 -1.75
N TRP A 104 12.72 -8.05 -2.70
CA TRP A 104 13.96 -8.78 -2.92
C TRP A 104 15.11 -7.80 -3.15
N ASP A 105 16.29 -8.14 -2.62
CA ASP A 105 17.56 -7.45 -2.90
C ASP A 105 18.30 -8.13 -4.07
N GLN A 106 19.27 -7.43 -4.64
CA GLN A 106 20.24 -7.93 -5.60
C GLN A 106 21.04 -9.15 -5.09
N ALA A 107 21.20 -9.28 -3.76
CA ALA A 107 21.84 -10.44 -3.13
C ALA A 107 20.94 -11.71 -3.10
N GLY A 108 19.65 -11.58 -3.43
CA GLY A 108 18.68 -12.68 -3.40
C GLY A 108 17.93 -12.84 -2.08
N ASP A 109 18.22 -12.00 -1.08
CA ASP A 109 17.46 -11.95 0.16
C ASP A 109 16.04 -11.44 -0.09
N SER A 110 15.07 -12.06 0.58
CA SER A 110 13.65 -11.72 0.45
C SER A 110 13.09 -11.19 1.77
N TYR A 111 12.27 -10.15 1.69
CA TYR A 111 11.66 -9.49 2.83
C TYR A 111 10.13 -9.41 2.63
N ASP A 112 9.39 -9.93 3.60
CA ASP A 112 7.93 -9.96 3.57
C ASP A 112 7.36 -8.90 4.50
N GLU A 113 6.42 -8.11 4.00
CA GLU A 113 5.68 -7.12 4.76
C GLU A 113 4.19 -7.35 4.62
N PHE A 114 3.53 -7.51 5.77
CA PHE A 114 2.07 -7.41 5.88
C PHE A 114 1.71 -6.08 6.53
N PHE A 115 0.77 -5.35 5.93
CA PHE A 115 0.29 -4.10 6.49
C PHE A 115 -1.23 -4.09 6.58
N LEU A 116 -1.69 -3.56 7.71
CA LEU A 116 -3.09 -3.35 8.03
C LEU A 116 -3.23 -1.91 8.52
N TYR A 117 -4.15 -1.16 7.94
CA TYR A 117 -4.49 0.16 8.46
C TYR A 117 -5.97 0.48 8.27
N ILE A 118 -6.47 1.35 9.14
CA ILE A 118 -7.85 1.82 9.13
C ILE A 118 -7.81 3.33 8.97
N LYS A 119 -8.45 3.84 7.93
CA LYS A 119 -8.68 5.27 7.74
C LYS A 119 -10.11 5.60 8.14
N LEU A 120 -10.26 6.41 9.17
CA LEU A 120 -11.57 6.91 9.63
C LEU A 120 -11.78 8.31 9.05
N PHE A 121 -12.91 8.52 8.39
CA PHE A 121 -13.38 9.82 7.92
C PHE A 121 -14.55 10.24 8.79
N ARG A 122 -14.44 11.43 9.37
CA ARG A 122 -15.58 12.12 9.98
C ARG A 122 -16.07 13.15 8.98
N ASN A 123 -17.33 13.03 8.56
CA ASN A 123 -18.03 14.10 7.84
C ASN A 123 -18.24 15.32 8.76
#